data_AF-A0A818GD66-F1
#
_entry.id   AF-A0A818GD66-F1
#
_cell.length_a   1.000
_cell.length_b   1.000
_cell.length_c   1.000
_cell.angle_alpha   90.00
_cell.angle_beta   90.00
_cell.angle_gamma   90.00
#
_symmetry.space_group_name_H-M   'P 1'
#
loop_
_entity.id
_entity.type
_entity.pdbx_description
1 polymer ?
#
loop_
_entity_poly.entity_id
_entity_poly.type
_entity_poly.pdbx_seq_one_letter_code
_entity_poly.pdbx_strand_id
1 'polypeptide(L)'
;MLWPFFSNTSSLIIPLSGLVRVTTDASGNVYATSNTANTVTRYPQGSTSGTVMVSSGLIYPWGLRFDTYGNLYVVDDGGGTIVMFCAGFSAGSVGTIVASGLNQPLDVAFDSNMNL
;
A
#
# COMPACT_ATOMS: atom_id res chain seq x y z
N MET A 1 -19.59 0.63 31.58
CA MET A 1 -18.15 0.58 31.22
C MET A 1 -18.03 1.23 29.86
N LEU A 2 -17.72 2.53 29.83
CA LEU A 2 -17.77 3.38 28.63
C LEU A 2 -16.38 3.41 27.99
N TRP A 3 -16.27 2.97 26.74
CA TRP A 3 -15.14 3.27 25.86
C TRP A 3 -15.10 4.78 25.58
N PRO A 4 -13.93 5.46 25.57
CA PRO A 4 -13.88 6.85 25.15
C PRO A 4 -13.85 6.96 23.62
N PHE A 5 -14.60 7.93 23.12
CA PHE A 5 -14.59 8.42 21.75
C PHE A 5 -13.20 8.96 21.38
N PHE A 6 -12.65 8.58 20.22
CA PHE A 6 -11.60 9.37 19.56
C PHE A 6 -12.27 10.51 18.79
N SER A 7 -12.31 11.70 19.36
CA SER A 7 -12.71 12.92 18.64
C SER A 7 -11.50 13.56 17.98
N ASN A 8 -11.16 13.11 16.77
CA ASN A 8 -10.38 13.90 15.83
C ASN A 8 -10.59 13.37 14.40
N THR A 9 -11.77 13.58 13.83
CA THR A 9 -11.98 13.32 12.40
C THR A 9 -11.45 14.50 11.60
N SER A 10 -10.12 14.66 11.57
CA SER A 10 -9.49 15.42 10.49
C SER A 10 -9.70 14.60 9.22
N SER A 11 -10.72 14.96 8.44
CA SER A 11 -10.93 14.37 7.12
C SER A 11 -9.76 14.79 6.23
N LEU A 12 -8.79 13.89 6.04
CA LEU A 12 -7.70 14.08 5.09
C LEU A 12 -8.25 13.82 3.69
N ILE A 13 -8.50 14.89 2.93
CA ILE A 13 -8.91 14.80 1.53
C ILE A 13 -7.66 14.73 0.67
N ILE A 14 -7.37 13.54 0.14
CA ILE A 14 -6.30 13.32 -0.83
C ILE A 14 -6.94 13.31 -2.23
N PRO A 15 -6.48 14.15 -3.18
CA PRO A 15 -6.95 14.06 -4.56
C PRO A 15 -6.44 12.77 -5.18
N LEU A 16 -7.31 11.76 -5.22
CA LEU A 16 -7.03 10.43 -5.75
C LEU A 16 -7.77 10.25 -7.09
N SER A 17 -7.09 9.71 -8.09
CA SER A 17 -7.69 9.30 -9.36
C SER A 17 -7.58 7.78 -9.54
N GLY A 18 -8.62 7.17 -10.11
CA GLY A 18 -8.72 5.71 -10.24
C GLY A 18 -9.31 5.00 -9.00
N LEU A 19 -9.33 3.67 -9.03
CA LEU A 19 -9.64 2.87 -7.84
C LEU A 19 -8.39 2.85 -6.96
N VAL A 20 -8.55 3.29 -5.72
CA VAL A 20 -7.46 3.41 -4.76
C VAL A 20 -7.73 2.51 -3.55
N ARG A 21 -6.69 1.80 -3.11
CA ARG A 21 -6.61 1.25 -1.77
C ARG A 21 -5.58 2.05 -0.99
N VAL A 22 -5.78 2.11 0.32
CA VAL A 22 -4.85 2.79 1.23
C VAL A 22 -4.46 1.89 2.37
N THR A 23 -3.24 2.06 2.84
CA THR A 23 -2.74 1.47 4.08
C THR A 23 -1.88 2.48 4.83
N THR A 24 -1.58 2.21 6.09
CA THR A 24 -0.73 3.08 6.92
C THR A 24 0.48 2.30 7.41
N ASP A 25 1.65 2.94 7.42
CA ASP A 25 2.79 2.41 8.15
C ASP A 25 2.68 2.69 9.66
N ALA A 26 3.60 2.13 10.46
CA ALA A 26 3.64 2.32 11.91
C ALA A 26 3.88 3.79 12.35
N SER A 27 4.38 4.64 11.44
CA SER A 27 4.61 6.06 11.67
C SER A 27 3.39 6.92 11.29
N GLY A 28 2.30 6.30 10.81
CA GLY A 28 1.09 6.99 10.40
C GLY A 28 1.15 7.64 9.01
N ASN A 29 2.16 7.32 8.19
CA ASN A 29 2.16 7.74 6.79
C ASN A 29 1.15 6.89 6.01
N VAL A 30 0.40 7.53 5.12
CA VAL A 30 -0.59 6.86 4.26
C VAL A 30 0.07 6.48 2.95
N TYR A 31 -0.11 5.24 2.51
CA TYR A 31 0.29 4.78 1.18
C TYR A 31 -0.95 4.48 0.38
N ALA A 32 -0.99 4.94 -0.87
CA ALA A 32 -2.12 4.79 -1.76
C ALA A 32 -1.68 4.15 -3.08
N THR A 33 -2.39 3.12 -3.53
CA THR A 33 -2.25 2.58 -4.89
C THR A 33 -3.04 3.41 -5.88
N SER A 34 -2.51 3.60 -7.09
CA SER A 34 -3.28 4.08 -8.23
C SER A 34 -3.18 3.06 -9.36
N ASN A 35 -4.30 2.41 -9.66
CA ASN A 35 -4.36 1.38 -10.71
C ASN A 35 -4.33 1.97 -12.13
N THR A 36 -4.63 3.26 -12.30
CA THR A 36 -4.53 3.95 -13.59
C THR A 36 -3.14 4.49 -13.85
N ALA A 37 -2.44 4.93 -12.79
CA ALA A 37 -1.06 5.41 -12.90
C ALA A 37 -0.02 4.30 -12.70
N ASN A 38 -0.42 3.12 -12.23
CA ASN A 38 0.46 2.00 -11.84
C ASN A 38 1.50 2.40 -10.79
N THR A 39 1.06 3.17 -9.79
CA THR A 39 1.94 3.71 -8.75
C THR A 39 1.50 3.37 -7.33
N VAL A 40 2.46 3.47 -6.41
CA VAL A 40 2.21 3.63 -4.98
C VAL A 40 2.74 4.99 -4.54
N THR A 41 1.88 5.80 -3.94
CA THR A 41 2.21 7.15 -3.45
C THR A 41 2.15 7.18 -1.93
N ARG A 42 3.19 7.72 -1.30
CA ARG A 42 3.25 7.96 0.15
C ARG A 42 2.87 9.39 0.48
N TYR A 43 1.99 9.56 1.44
CA TYR A 43 1.60 10.82 2.05
C TYR A 43 2.10 10.81 3.50
N PRO A 44 3.01 11.74 3.87
CA PRO A 44 3.42 11.88 5.26
C PRO A 44 2.22 12.11 6.18
N GLN A 45 2.31 11.67 7.44
CA GLN A 45 1.23 11.85 8.42
C GLN A 45 0.77 13.33 8.46
N GLY A 46 -0.53 13.56 8.24
CA GLY A 46 -1.13 14.90 8.22
C GLY A 46 -0.85 15.74 6.97
N SER A 47 -0.15 15.21 5.97
CA SER A 47 0.13 15.87 4.69
C SER A 47 -0.86 15.44 3.60
N THR A 48 -1.26 16.38 2.74
CA THR A 48 -1.98 16.10 1.48
C THR A 48 -1.04 16.01 0.29
N SER A 49 0.22 16.41 0.44
CA SER A 49 1.26 16.28 -0.58
C SER A 49 1.88 14.88 -0.53
N GLY A 50 1.74 14.15 -1.64
CA GLY A 50 2.27 12.80 -1.80
C GLY A 50 3.60 12.77 -2.54
N THR A 51 4.35 11.69 -2.36
CA THR A 51 5.54 11.34 -3.15
C THR A 51 5.36 9.96 -3.74
N VAL A 52 5.56 9.81 -5.05
CA VAL A 52 5.51 8.51 -5.72
C VAL A 52 6.71 7.69 -5.25
N MET A 53 6.44 6.56 -4.58
CA MET A 53 7.46 5.65 -4.07
C MET A 53 7.76 4.54 -5.06
N VAL A 54 6.72 4.02 -5.70
CA VAL A 54 6.79 2.94 -6.69
C VAL A 54 6.14 3.42 -7.97
N SER A 55 6.85 3.28 -9.09
CA SER A 55 6.39 3.71 -10.43
C SER A 55 6.82 2.75 -11.55
N SER A 56 7.31 1.57 -11.21
CA SER A 56 7.76 0.56 -12.16
C SER A 56 7.53 -0.84 -11.60
N GLY A 57 7.43 -1.83 -12.49
CA GLY A 57 7.22 -3.23 -12.10
C GLY A 57 5.80 -3.56 -11.63
N LEU A 58 4.83 -2.68 -11.87
CA LEU A 58 3.39 -2.89 -11.61
C LEU A 58 2.60 -2.63 -12.90
N ILE A 59 1.57 -3.42 -13.16
CA ILE A 59 0.75 -3.34 -14.39
C ILE A 59 -0.70 -2.92 -14.09
N TYR A 60 -1.24 -3.31 -12.93
CA TYR A 60 -2.53 -2.85 -12.43
C TYR A 60 -2.61 -3.10 -10.92
N PRO A 61 -1.95 -2.28 -10.08
CA PRO A 61 -1.90 -2.54 -8.64
C PRO A 61 -3.25 -2.29 -7.98
N TRP A 62 -3.65 -3.21 -7.09
CA TRP A 62 -4.94 -3.18 -6.40
C TRP A 62 -4.75 -3.00 -4.89
N GLY A 63 -4.52 -4.10 -4.17
CA GLY A 63 -4.30 -4.12 -2.72
C GLY A 63 -2.88 -3.76 -2.32
N LEU A 64 -2.71 -3.27 -1.10
CA LEU A 64 -1.40 -3.08 -0.49
C LEU A 64 -1.47 -3.24 1.04
N ARG A 65 -0.43 -3.82 1.63
CA ARG A 65 -0.34 -3.99 3.09
C ARG A 65 1.09 -4.03 3.59
N PHE A 66 1.30 -3.47 4.78
CA PHE A 66 2.53 -3.65 5.53
C PHE A 66 2.47 -4.92 6.37
N ASP A 67 3.59 -5.65 6.43
CA ASP A 67 3.85 -6.60 7.52
C ASP A 67 4.36 -5.85 8.77
N THR A 68 4.61 -6.56 9.87
CA THR A 68 5.11 -5.93 11.10
C THR A 68 6.60 -5.57 11.04
N TYR A 69 7.33 -6.07 10.05
CA TYR A 69 8.74 -5.72 9.82
C TYR A 69 8.86 -4.43 8.99
N GLY A 70 7.75 -3.92 8.46
CA GLY A 70 7.69 -2.71 7.64
C GLY A 70 7.90 -2.96 6.15
N ASN A 71 7.84 -4.21 5.69
CA ASN A 71 7.84 -4.53 4.27
C ASN A 71 6.46 -4.22 3.69
N LEU A 72 6.43 -3.57 2.52
CA LEU A 72 5.19 -3.29 1.80
C LEU A 72 4.95 -4.39 0.77
N TYR A 73 3.78 -5.01 0.82
CA TYR A 73 3.31 -5.95 -0.18
C TYR A 73 2.25 -5.27 -1.03
N VAL A 74 2.45 -5.29 -2.34
CA VAL A 74 1.53 -4.73 -3.33
C VAL A 74 1.00 -5.87 -4.17
N VAL A 75 -0.32 -5.95 -4.27
CA VAL A 75 -1.00 -6.88 -5.15
C VAL A 75 -1.06 -6.26 -6.55
N ASP A 76 -0.37 -6.87 -7.50
CA ASP A 76 -0.37 -6.45 -8.90
C ASP A 76 -1.31 -7.35 -9.70
N ASP A 77 -2.56 -6.92 -9.84
CA ASP A 77 -3.63 -7.67 -10.51
C ASP A 77 -3.30 -7.94 -11.98
N GLY A 78 -2.84 -6.91 -12.68
CA GLY A 78 -2.49 -6.99 -14.10
C GLY A 78 -1.26 -7.85 -14.37
N GLY A 79 -0.35 -7.97 -13.39
CA GLY A 79 0.78 -8.89 -13.44
C GLY A 79 0.46 -10.29 -12.92
N GLY A 80 -0.66 -10.48 -12.21
CA GLY A 80 -0.97 -11.73 -11.51
C GLY A 80 0.08 -12.06 -10.44
N THR A 81 0.61 -11.05 -9.75
CA THR A 81 1.71 -11.20 -8.78
C THR A 81 1.45 -10.48 -7.46
N ILE A 82 2.20 -10.88 -6.43
CA ILE A 82 2.40 -10.08 -5.22
C ILE A 82 3.86 -9.63 -5.20
N VAL A 83 4.06 -8.32 -5.10
CA VAL A 83 5.36 -7.67 -5.13
C VAL A 83 5.67 -7.10 -3.75
N MET A 84 6.80 -7.49 -3.17
CA MET A 84 7.27 -7.03 -1.87
C MET A 84 8.35 -5.96 -2.03
N PHE A 85 8.26 -4.89 -1.25
CA PHE A 85 9.27 -3.85 -1.10
C PHE A 85 9.80 -3.88 0.33
N CYS A 86 11.11 -4.06 0.50
CA CYS A 86 11.73 -4.17 1.81
C CYS A 86 11.54 -2.90 2.65
N ALA A 87 11.49 -3.07 3.98
CA ALA A 87 11.45 -1.97 4.91
C ALA A 87 12.53 -0.91 4.61
N GLY A 88 12.13 0.37 4.65
CA GLY A 88 13.01 1.49 4.28
C GLY A 88 13.11 1.77 2.78
N PHE A 89 12.27 1.16 1.94
CA PHE A 89 12.20 1.48 0.51
C PHE A 89 11.98 2.99 0.27
N SER A 90 12.52 3.46 -0.85
CA SER A 90 12.50 4.85 -1.29
C SER A 90 11.90 4.96 -2.68
N ALA A 91 11.72 6.20 -3.16
CA ALA A 91 11.33 6.43 -4.56
C ALA A 91 12.29 5.71 -5.50
N GLY A 92 11.75 4.88 -6.40
CA GLY A 92 12.51 4.09 -7.36
C GLY A 92 13.04 2.75 -6.85
N SER A 93 12.69 2.33 -5.63
CA SER A 93 12.99 0.97 -5.17
C SER A 93 12.33 -0.07 -6.10
N VAL A 94 13.07 -1.15 -6.37
CA VAL A 94 12.57 -2.29 -7.16
C VAL A 94 12.04 -3.35 -6.21
N GLY A 95 10.82 -3.79 -6.46
CA GLY A 95 10.18 -4.84 -5.67
C GLY A 95 10.63 -6.24 -6.05
N THR A 96 10.43 -7.19 -5.13
CA THR A 96 10.66 -8.62 -5.36
C THR A 96 9.32 -9.31 -5.53
N ILE A 97 9.16 -10.11 -6.58
CA ILE A 97 7.97 -10.95 -6.75
C ILE A 97 8.05 -12.09 -5.73
N VAL A 98 7.06 -12.18 -4.84
CA VAL A 98 6.96 -13.22 -3.80
C VAL A 98 5.86 -14.24 -4.07
N ALA A 99 4.94 -13.92 -4.97
CA ALA A 99 3.94 -14.86 -5.51
C ALA A 99 3.63 -14.49 -6.96
N SER A 100 3.34 -15.50 -7.80
CA SER A 100 3.02 -15.31 -9.22
C SER A 100 2.03 -16.35 -9.73
N GLY A 101 1.47 -16.12 -10.92
CA GLY A 101 0.47 -17.01 -11.52
C GLY A 101 -0.92 -16.87 -10.90
N LEU A 102 -1.18 -15.75 -10.22
CA LEU A 102 -2.46 -15.46 -9.59
C LEU A 102 -3.44 -14.96 -10.65
N ASN A 103 -4.70 -15.44 -10.58
CA ASN A 103 -5.77 -14.95 -11.44
C ASN A 103 -6.58 -13.90 -10.70
N GLN A 104 -6.45 -12.65 -11.13
CA GLN A 104 -7.14 -11.49 -10.58
C GLN A 104 -7.00 -11.30 -9.05
N PRO A 105 -5.78 -11.24 -8.50
CA PRO A 105 -5.60 -11.03 -7.08
C PRO A 105 -6.05 -9.61 -6.67
N LEU A 106 -6.81 -9.51 -5.58
CA LEU A 106 -7.39 -8.23 -5.14
C LEU A 106 -6.77 -7.67 -3.86
N ASP A 107 -6.35 -8.55 -2.94
CA ASP A 107 -5.85 -8.15 -1.63
C ASP A 107 -4.88 -9.18 -1.06
N VAL A 108 -4.17 -8.77 0.00
CA VAL A 108 -3.20 -9.55 0.73
C VAL A 108 -3.47 -9.44 2.23
N ALA A 109 -3.40 -10.56 2.92
CA ALA A 109 -3.51 -10.63 4.37
C ALA A 109 -2.35 -11.47 4.92
N PHE A 110 -2.08 -11.31 6.21
CA PHE A 110 -1.09 -12.10 6.90
C PHE A 110 -1.76 -12.88 8.02
N ASP A 111 -1.33 -14.13 8.22
CA ASP A 111 -1.69 -14.88 9.42
C ASP A 111 -0.96 -14.34 10.67
N SER A 112 -1.21 -14.94 11.84
CA SER A 112 -0.55 -14.52 13.09
C SER A 112 0.97 -14.75 13.10
N ASN A 113 1.48 -15.57 12.18
CA ASN A 113 2.90 -15.88 12.01
C ASN A 113 3.53 -15.08 10.86
N MET A 114 2.79 -14.14 10.27
CA MET A 114 3.20 -13.31 9.13
C MET A 114 3.44 -14.07 7.84
N ASN A 115 2.78 -15.21 7.67
CA ASN A 115 2.72 -15.86 6.37
C ASN A 115 1.65 -15.19 5.51
N LEU A 116 1.97 -15.08 4.23
CA LEU A 116 1.11 -14.58 3.15
C LEU A 116 -0.05 -15.55 2.86
#